data_AF-A0AA38UFR3-F1
#
_entry.id   AF-A0AA38UFR3-F1
#
_cell.length_a   1.000
_cell.length_b   1.000
_cell.length_c   1.000
_cell.angle_alpha   90.00
_cell.angle_beta   90.00
_cell.angle_gamma   90.00
#
_symmetry.space_group_name_H-M   'P 1'
#
loop_
_entity.id
_entity.type
_entity.pdbx_description
1 polymer ?
#
loop_
_entity_poly.entity_id
_entity_poly.type
_entity_poly.pdbx_seq_one_letter_code
_entity_poly.pdbx_strand_id
1 'polypeptide(L)'
;IGLIKVLKLILYLIIFGALAGKFLTGSYLWEYEGKWIRLRTYFPPPQRLFTENELARYDGTDPSKPIYLAIDGDVYDVTKGSAYRPGGPYHVLTGVDAARAFGTGCFKTHRIHDLRGLTENEIKGVEHWKRFYENHKNYFKVGKVLHPPIDPASPIVEGCDSKDKSKAGAKKDTAERRALVQNKDIHQDL
;
A
#
# COMPACT_ATOMS: atom_id res chain seq x y z
N ILE A 1 -30.68 14.47 -37.86
CA ILE A 1 -30.82 13.45 -36.77
C ILE A 1 -31.08 14.21 -35.47
N GLY A 2 -32.17 13.95 -34.76
CA GLY A 2 -32.50 14.67 -33.51
C GLY A 2 -31.60 14.22 -32.35
N LEU A 3 -31.16 15.16 -31.52
CA LEU A 3 -30.28 14.92 -30.36
C LEU A 3 -30.76 13.76 -29.47
N ILE A 4 -32.07 13.62 -29.29
CA ILE A 4 -32.70 12.53 -28.53
C ILE A 4 -32.43 11.15 -29.14
N LYS A 5 -32.40 11.04 -30.47
CA LYS A 5 -32.08 9.77 -31.16
C LYS A 5 -30.62 9.40 -30.99
N VAL A 6 -29.72 10.38 -31.00
CA VAL A 6 -28.29 10.19 -30.74
C VAL A 6 -28.07 9.74 -29.29
N LEU A 7 -28.75 10.36 -28.33
CA LEU A 7 -28.63 10.01 -26.91
C LEU A 7 -29.12 8.58 -26.62
N LYS A 8 -30.24 8.18 -27.22
CA LYS A 8 -30.74 6.80 -27.12
C LYS A 8 -29.79 5.79 -27.78
N LEU A 9 -29.21 6.12 -28.94
CA LEU A 9 -28.22 5.28 -29.60
C LEU A 9 -26.97 5.08 -28.73
N ILE A 10 -26.46 6.17 -28.14
CA ILE A 10 -25.31 6.10 -27.21
C ILE A 10 -25.65 5.24 -25.99
N LEU A 11 -26.83 5.39 -25.40
CA LEU A 11 -27.26 4.57 -24.26
C LEU A 11 -27.29 3.07 -24.62
N TYR A 12 -27.86 2.71 -25.77
CA TYR A 12 -27.88 1.31 -26.22
C TYR A 12 -26.48 0.75 -26.48
N LEU A 13 -25.56 1.54 -27.03
CA LEU A 13 -24.17 1.13 -27.21
C LEU A 13 -23.44 0.95 -25.88
N ILE A 14 -23.68 1.81 -24.89
CA ILE A 14 -23.11 1.67 -23.54
C ILE A 14 -23.64 0.39 -22.87
N ILE A 15 -24.96 0.15 -22.93
CA ILE A 15 -25.58 -1.06 -22.36
C ILE A 15 -25.04 -2.32 -23.06
N PHE A 16 -24.99 -2.32 -24.40
CA PHE A 16 -24.44 -3.43 -25.16
C PHE A 16 -22.97 -3.69 -24.82
N GLY A 17 -22.16 -2.64 -24.73
CA GLY A 17 -20.76 -2.72 -24.28
C GLY A 17 -20.63 -3.31 -22.88
N ALA A 18 -21.47 -2.91 -21.92
CA ALA A 18 -21.46 -3.44 -20.56
C ALA A 18 -21.89 -4.91 -20.50
N LEU A 19 -22.90 -5.29 -21.28
CA LEU A 19 -23.38 -6.69 -21.38
C LEU A 19 -22.33 -7.59 -22.07
N ALA A 20 -21.69 -7.09 -23.13
CA ALA A 20 -20.57 -7.76 -23.79
C ALA A 20 -19.39 -7.94 -22.82
N GLY A 21 -19.06 -6.91 -22.05
CA GLY A 21 -18.05 -6.98 -20.98
C GLY A 21 -18.38 -8.05 -19.94
N LYS A 22 -19.64 -8.12 -19.48
CA LYS A 22 -20.09 -9.18 -18.57
C LYS A 22 -19.97 -10.57 -19.18
N PHE A 23 -20.30 -10.71 -20.46
CA PHE A 23 -20.24 -12.00 -21.15
C PHE A 23 -18.79 -12.47 -21.37
N LEU A 24 -17.88 -11.57 -21.73
CA LEU A 24 -16.49 -11.90 -22.08
C LEU A 24 -15.54 -11.91 -20.88
N THR A 25 -15.63 -10.92 -19.99
CA THR A 25 -14.68 -10.70 -18.88
C THR A 25 -15.30 -10.92 -17.50
N GLY A 26 -16.58 -11.30 -17.42
CA GLY A 26 -17.30 -11.41 -16.14
C GLY A 26 -17.57 -10.07 -15.44
N SER A 27 -17.13 -8.95 -16.01
CA SER A 27 -17.25 -7.61 -15.42
C SER A 27 -17.92 -6.61 -16.38
N TYR A 28 -18.84 -5.80 -15.87
CA TYR A 28 -19.59 -4.83 -16.69
C TYR A 28 -18.75 -3.66 -17.21
N LEU A 29 -17.64 -3.38 -16.54
CA LEU A 29 -16.77 -2.25 -16.82
C LEU A 29 -15.47 -2.70 -17.51
N TRP A 30 -15.43 -3.91 -18.10
CA TRP A 30 -14.24 -4.40 -18.81
C TRP A 30 -12.98 -4.34 -17.94
N GLU A 31 -13.11 -4.74 -16.67
CA GLU A 31 -12.04 -4.70 -15.67
C GLU A 31 -11.37 -3.31 -15.55
N TYR A 32 -12.08 -2.24 -15.92
CA TYR A 32 -11.55 -0.88 -15.84
C TYR A 32 -11.34 -0.48 -14.38
N GLU A 33 -10.10 -0.66 -13.90
CA GLU A 33 -9.67 -0.27 -12.56
C GLU A 33 -8.91 1.08 -12.58
N GLY A 34 -9.42 2.03 -13.38
CA GLY A 34 -8.85 3.37 -13.53
C GLY A 34 -9.09 4.26 -12.30
N LYS A 35 -8.26 5.31 -12.15
CA LYS A 35 -8.37 6.31 -11.06
C LYS A 35 -9.77 6.96 -10.98
N TRP A 36 -10.44 7.08 -12.12
CA TRP A 36 -11.74 7.75 -12.29
C TRP A 36 -12.92 7.10 -11.58
N ILE A 37 -12.87 5.80 -11.26
CA ILE A 37 -13.94 5.12 -10.51
C ILE A 37 -13.59 5.04 -9.01
N ARG A 38 -12.37 5.43 -8.61
CA ARG A 38 -11.91 5.38 -7.22
C ARG A 38 -12.48 6.58 -6.46
N LEU A 39 -13.76 6.52 -6.08
CA LEU A 39 -14.47 7.62 -5.41
C LEU A 39 -13.73 8.18 -4.19
N ARG A 40 -13.06 7.31 -3.41
CA ARG A 40 -12.21 7.70 -2.27
C ARG A 40 -11.01 8.58 -2.63
N THR A 41 -10.55 8.57 -3.88
CA THR A 41 -9.48 9.46 -4.36
C THR A 41 -9.97 10.89 -4.52
N TYR A 42 -11.24 11.08 -4.88
CA TYR A 42 -11.85 12.40 -5.04
C TYR A 42 -12.47 12.90 -3.73
N PHE A 43 -12.93 11.99 -2.87
CA PHE A 43 -13.49 12.29 -1.55
C PHE A 43 -12.70 11.53 -0.47
N PRO A 44 -11.52 12.06 -0.07
CA PRO A 44 -10.72 11.43 0.96
C PRO A 44 -11.47 11.49 2.31
N PRO A 45 -11.43 10.42 3.11
CA PRO A 45 -11.97 10.46 4.47
C PRO A 45 -11.19 11.47 5.33
N PRO A 46 -11.80 12.02 6.39
CA PRO A 46 -11.11 12.90 7.31
C PRO A 46 -9.88 12.21 7.89
N GLN A 47 -8.72 12.89 7.83
CA GLN A 47 -7.47 12.36 8.34
C GLN A 47 -7.43 12.47 9.86
N ARG A 48 -7.21 11.35 10.55
CA ARG A 48 -7.04 11.31 12.00
C ARG A 48 -5.58 11.55 12.37
N LEU A 49 -5.35 12.26 13.47
CA LEU A 49 -4.05 12.32 14.12
C LEU A 49 -3.94 11.18 15.13
N PHE A 50 -2.86 10.42 15.05
CA PHE A 50 -2.55 9.32 15.95
C PHE A 50 -1.35 9.65 16.81
N THR A 51 -1.37 9.27 18.08
CA THR A 51 -0.13 9.17 18.87
C THR A 51 0.54 7.82 18.60
N GLU A 52 1.84 7.68 18.89
CA GLU A 52 2.54 6.40 18.75
C GLU A 52 1.87 5.28 19.54
N ASN A 53 1.44 5.57 20.78
CA ASN A 53 0.74 4.62 21.65
C ASN A 53 -0.65 4.24 21.13
N GLU A 54 -1.31 5.16 20.44
CA GLU A 54 -2.61 4.89 19.82
C GLU A 54 -2.45 4.04 18.58
N LEU A 55 -1.45 4.35 17.73
CA LEU A 55 -1.13 3.57 16.54
C LEU A 55 -0.76 2.13 16.90
N ALA A 56 -0.02 1.92 17.99
CA ALA A 56 0.36 0.60 18.50
C ALA A 56 -0.83 -0.34 18.77
N ARG A 57 -2.04 0.20 19.01
CA ARG A 57 -3.26 -0.60 19.24
C ARG A 57 -3.82 -1.22 17.97
N TYR A 58 -3.31 -0.84 16.80
CA TYR A 58 -3.72 -1.28 15.47
C TYR A 58 -2.65 -2.16 14.81
N ASP A 59 -1.93 -2.93 15.61
CA ASP A 59 -0.93 -3.91 15.13
C ASP A 59 -1.57 -5.13 14.45
N GLY A 60 -2.87 -5.37 14.67
CA GLY A 60 -3.62 -6.50 14.12
C GLY A 60 -3.66 -7.73 15.03
N THR A 61 -3.18 -7.63 16.27
CA THR A 61 -3.35 -8.68 17.29
C THR A 61 -4.82 -8.85 17.69
N ASP A 62 -5.57 -7.75 17.68
CA ASP A 62 -7.00 -7.72 17.93
C ASP A 62 -7.78 -7.87 16.61
N PRO A 63 -8.49 -9.00 16.37
CA PRO A 63 -9.21 -9.24 15.13
C PRO A 63 -10.41 -8.31 14.93
N SER A 64 -10.86 -7.60 15.97
CA SER A 64 -11.95 -6.64 15.87
C SER A 64 -11.50 -5.28 15.32
N LYS A 65 -10.19 -5.02 15.26
CA LYS A 65 -9.61 -3.75 14.84
C LYS A 65 -8.98 -3.84 13.46
N PRO A 66 -8.96 -2.73 12.70
CA PRO A 66 -8.18 -2.64 11.49
C PRO A 66 -6.68 -2.68 11.80
N ILE A 67 -5.89 -3.01 10.78
CA ILE A 67 -4.43 -3.09 10.86
C ILE A 67 -3.86 -1.84 10.20
N TYR A 68 -3.12 -1.05 10.97
CA TYR A 68 -2.50 0.18 10.50
C TYR A 68 -0.99 0.05 10.40
N LEU A 69 -0.43 0.77 9.44
CA LEU A 69 1.00 0.89 9.21
C LEU A 69 1.33 2.35 8.94
N ALA A 70 2.37 2.87 9.58
CA ALA A 70 2.85 4.21 9.30
C ALA A 70 4.17 4.18 8.52
N ILE A 71 4.31 5.11 7.60
CA ILE A 71 5.53 5.37 6.85
C ILE A 71 5.70 6.88 6.69
N ASP A 72 6.80 7.40 7.25
CA ASP A 72 7.18 8.80 7.12
C ASP A 72 6.05 9.74 7.59
N GLY A 73 5.49 9.41 8.76
CA GLY A 73 4.41 10.13 9.41
C GLY A 73 3.01 9.89 8.83
N ASP A 74 2.87 9.21 7.68
CA ASP A 74 1.57 8.92 7.06
C ASP A 74 1.06 7.54 7.46
N VAL A 75 -0.20 7.47 7.93
CA VAL A 75 -0.83 6.22 8.42
C VAL A 75 -1.75 5.65 7.35
N TYR A 76 -1.57 4.37 7.03
CA TYR A 76 -2.33 3.61 6.05
C TYR A 76 -3.06 2.42 6.68
N ASP A 77 -4.30 2.21 6.25
CA ASP A 77 -5.04 0.98 6.52
C ASP A 77 -4.58 -0.13 5.58
N VAL A 78 -3.94 -1.15 6.15
CA VAL A 78 -3.39 -2.31 5.45
C VAL A 78 -4.16 -3.61 5.77
N THR A 79 -5.36 -3.52 6.36
CA THR A 79 -6.18 -4.67 6.79
C THR A 79 -6.46 -5.68 5.67
N LYS A 80 -6.57 -5.19 4.43
CA LYS A 80 -6.77 -6.03 3.23
C LYS A 80 -5.53 -6.82 2.82
N GLY A 81 -4.33 -6.43 3.27
CA GLY A 81 -3.07 -7.07 2.92
C GLY A 81 -2.78 -8.27 3.80
N SER A 82 -2.82 -9.47 3.23
CA SER A 82 -2.51 -10.72 3.97
C SER A 82 -1.10 -10.74 4.56
N ALA A 83 -0.16 -10.01 3.96
CA ALA A 83 1.23 -9.94 4.44
C ALA A 83 1.40 -9.21 5.80
N TYR A 84 0.44 -8.37 6.18
CA TYR A 84 0.44 -7.58 7.42
C TYR A 84 -0.42 -8.19 8.53
N ARG A 85 -1.23 -9.21 8.21
CA ARG A 85 -2.02 -9.95 9.20
C ARG A 85 -1.10 -10.75 10.14
N PRO A 86 -1.58 -11.12 11.35
CA PRO A 86 -0.84 -11.98 12.26
C PRO A 86 -0.29 -13.23 11.55
N GLY A 87 0.99 -13.53 11.76
CA GLY A 87 1.73 -14.60 11.07
C GLY A 87 2.27 -14.24 9.68
N GLY A 88 1.91 -13.07 9.13
CA GLY A 88 2.43 -12.55 7.87
C GLY A 88 3.87 -12.04 7.97
N PRO A 89 4.62 -12.02 6.86
CA PRO A 89 6.03 -11.62 6.83
C PRO A 89 6.27 -10.14 7.18
N TYR A 90 5.26 -9.28 7.04
CA TYR A 90 5.33 -7.83 7.28
C TYR A 90 4.46 -7.39 8.46
N HIS A 91 3.88 -8.33 9.21
CA HIS A 91 3.15 -8.02 10.44
C HIS A 91 4.01 -7.27 11.46
N VAL A 92 5.32 -7.51 11.48
CA VAL A 92 6.25 -6.79 12.36
C VAL A 92 6.32 -5.27 12.09
N LEU A 93 5.76 -4.79 10.98
CA LEU A 93 5.76 -3.37 10.59
C LEU A 93 4.46 -2.64 10.94
N THR A 94 3.45 -3.35 11.47
CA THR A 94 2.15 -2.77 11.80
C THR A 94 2.17 -2.13 13.18
N GLY A 95 1.27 -1.18 13.41
CA GLY A 95 1.13 -0.45 14.67
C GLY A 95 2.29 0.49 15.00
N VAL A 96 3.20 0.75 14.07
CA VAL A 96 4.38 1.60 14.29
C VAL A 96 4.72 2.36 13.00
N ASP A 97 5.43 3.47 13.13
CA ASP A 97 6.10 4.08 11.97
C ASP A 97 7.41 3.35 11.69
N ALA A 98 7.43 2.63 10.56
CA ALA A 98 8.55 1.82 10.13
C ALA A 98 9.29 2.43 8.93
N ALA A 99 9.27 3.76 8.77
CA ALA A 99 9.91 4.46 7.66
C ALA A 99 11.35 3.99 7.40
N ARG A 100 12.19 3.93 8.45
CA ARG A 100 13.59 3.47 8.31
C ARG A 100 13.69 2.04 7.80
N ALA A 101 12.80 1.15 8.25
CA ALA A 101 12.82 -0.26 7.84
C ALA A 101 12.58 -0.42 6.33
N PHE A 102 11.76 0.44 5.73
CA PHE A 102 11.50 0.42 4.28
C PHE A 102 12.69 0.86 3.44
N GLY A 103 13.48 1.81 3.94
CA GLY A 103 14.72 2.24 3.27
C GLY A 103 15.84 1.22 3.41
N THR A 104 16.05 0.73 4.64
CA THR A 104 17.22 -0.11 4.99
C THR A 104 17.02 -1.61 4.76
N GLY A 105 15.77 -2.07 4.71
CA GLY A 105 15.41 -3.48 4.60
C GLY A 105 15.40 -4.26 5.92
N CYS A 106 15.74 -3.65 7.07
CA CYS A 106 15.65 -4.31 8.38
C CYS A 106 14.29 -4.13 9.02
N PHE A 107 13.38 -5.05 8.73
CA PHE A 107 12.01 -5.00 9.24
C PHE A 107 11.85 -5.26 10.73
N LYS A 108 12.87 -5.82 11.40
CA LYS A 108 12.81 -6.13 12.84
C LYS A 108 13.40 -5.03 13.72
N THR A 109 14.55 -4.49 13.36
CA THR A 109 15.32 -3.56 14.18
C THR A 109 15.00 -2.10 13.87
N HIS A 110 14.68 -1.76 12.61
CA HIS A 110 14.52 -0.37 12.17
C HIS A 110 13.05 0.09 12.13
N ARG A 111 12.24 -0.35 13.09
CA ARG A 111 10.83 0.05 13.25
C ARG A 111 10.69 1.43 13.90
N ILE A 112 11.31 2.42 13.28
CA ILE A 112 11.41 3.79 13.79
C ILE A 112 11.21 4.80 12.66
N HIS A 113 10.74 6.00 13.03
CA HIS A 113 10.52 7.12 12.13
C HIS A 113 11.79 7.92 11.81
N ASP A 114 12.88 7.73 12.57
CA ASP A 114 14.12 8.49 12.39
C ASP A 114 14.84 8.12 11.08
N LEU A 115 14.96 9.08 10.18
CA LEU A 115 15.63 8.94 8.87
C LEU A 115 17.08 9.45 8.85
N ARG A 116 17.60 9.97 9.97
CA ARG A 116 18.97 10.54 10.04
C ARG A 116 20.03 9.47 9.80
N GLY A 117 21.06 9.77 9.01
CA GLY A 117 22.13 8.82 8.72
C GLY A 117 21.75 7.70 7.73
N LEU A 118 20.58 7.78 7.11
CA LEU A 118 20.27 6.97 5.94
C LEU A 118 21.06 7.46 4.73
N THR A 119 21.48 6.52 3.89
CA THR A 119 22.08 6.84 2.59
C THR A 119 21.02 7.35 1.62
N GLU A 120 21.44 8.07 0.59
CA GLU A 120 20.56 8.58 -0.47
C GLU A 120 19.71 7.46 -1.11
N ASN A 121 20.29 6.27 -1.29
CA ASN A 121 19.57 5.12 -1.85
C ASN A 121 18.50 4.58 -0.89
N GLU A 122 18.77 4.60 0.41
CA GLU A 122 17.80 4.18 1.42
C GLU A 122 16.66 5.19 1.53
N ILE A 123 16.94 6.50 1.45
CA ILE A 123 15.92 7.56 1.42
C ILE A 123 15.01 7.38 0.19
N LYS A 124 15.58 7.16 -1.00
CA LYS A 124 14.81 6.82 -2.21
C LYS A 124 13.96 5.56 -2.03
N GLY A 125 14.46 4.59 -1.26
CA GLY A 125 13.70 3.41 -0.86
C GLY A 125 12.44 3.77 -0.04
N VAL A 126 12.59 4.62 0.97
CA VAL A 126 11.45 5.13 1.77
C VAL A 126 10.44 5.85 0.89
N GLU A 127 10.89 6.76 0.03
CA GLU A 127 10.02 7.50 -0.89
C GLU A 127 9.27 6.59 -1.87
N HIS A 128 9.96 5.56 -2.40
CA HIS A 128 9.35 4.56 -3.27
C HIS A 128 8.21 3.84 -2.56
N TRP A 129 8.43 3.37 -1.33
CA TRP A 129 7.40 2.70 -0.54
C TRP A 129 6.27 3.64 -0.15
N LYS A 130 6.57 4.90 0.17
CA LYS A 130 5.54 5.92 0.46
C LYS A 130 4.61 6.11 -0.73
N ARG A 131 5.18 6.24 -1.94
CA ARG A 131 4.42 6.33 -3.19
C ARG A 131 3.63 5.06 -3.49
N PHE A 132 4.17 3.89 -3.16
CA PHE A 132 3.46 2.62 -3.30
C PHE A 132 2.17 2.62 -2.46
N TYR A 133 2.24 2.95 -1.16
CA TYR A 133 1.06 2.99 -0.30
C TYR A 133 0.06 4.08 -0.70
N GLU A 134 0.55 5.26 -1.09
CA GLU A 134 -0.29 6.37 -1.56
C GLU A 134 -1.14 5.99 -2.77
N ASN A 135 -0.57 5.22 -3.71
CA ASN A 135 -1.24 4.86 -4.96
C ASN A 135 -1.93 3.49 -4.92
N HIS A 136 -1.75 2.72 -3.85
CA HIS A 136 -2.27 1.37 -3.73
C HIS A 136 -3.80 1.33 -3.81
N LYS A 137 -4.36 0.28 -4.41
CA LYS A 137 -5.81 0.13 -4.59
C LYS A 137 -6.52 -0.28 -3.31
N ASN A 138 -5.85 -1.07 -2.49
CA ASN A 138 -6.41 -1.69 -1.29
C ASN A 138 -5.90 -1.10 0.02
N TYR A 139 -4.94 -0.16 -0.04
CA TYR A 139 -4.43 0.54 1.14
C TYR A 139 -4.85 1.99 1.06
N PHE A 140 -5.38 2.50 2.17
CA PHE A 140 -5.98 3.83 2.20
C PHE A 140 -5.31 4.65 3.29
N LYS A 141 -4.98 5.89 2.96
CA LYS A 141 -4.50 6.85 3.96
C LYS A 141 -5.63 7.16 4.93
N VAL A 142 -5.41 6.90 6.21
CA VAL A 142 -6.38 7.16 7.29
C VAL A 142 -5.98 8.36 8.15
N GLY A 143 -4.72 8.78 8.09
CA GLY A 143 -4.25 9.82 8.98
C GLY A 143 -2.75 10.09 8.94
N LYS A 144 -2.29 10.73 10.01
CA LYS A 144 -0.88 11.00 10.30
C LYS A 144 -0.56 10.61 11.74
N VAL A 145 0.67 10.20 11.98
CA VAL A 145 1.18 9.95 13.33
C VAL A 145 1.97 11.16 13.80
N LEU A 146 1.72 11.57 15.04
CA LEU A 146 2.43 12.64 15.72
C LEU A 146 3.63 12.03 16.46
N HIS A 147 4.83 12.39 16.02
CA HIS A 147 6.07 12.01 16.66
C HIS A 147 6.58 13.12 17.59
N PRO A 148 7.18 12.77 18.73
CA PRO A 148 7.95 13.74 19.51
C PRO A 148 9.16 14.22 18.70
N PRO A 149 9.65 15.45 18.93
CA PRO A 149 10.85 15.93 18.26
C PRO A 149 12.04 15.05 18.60
N ILE A 150 12.82 14.67 17.59
CA ILE A 150 14.03 13.88 17.77
C ILE A 150 15.16 14.80 18.24
N ASP A 151 15.80 14.44 19.35
CA ASP A 151 16.95 15.19 19.84
C ASP A 151 18.18 15.00 18.91
N PRO A 152 18.78 16.08 18.39
CA PRO A 152 19.96 16.00 17.54
C PRO A 152 21.20 15.41 18.23
N ALA A 153 21.27 15.45 19.56
CA ALA A 153 22.38 14.88 20.33
C ALA A 153 22.24 13.37 20.59
N SER A 154 21.06 12.81 20.35
CA SER A 154 20.82 11.37 20.49
C SER A 154 21.61 10.56 19.45
N PRO A 155 22.16 9.39 19.81
CA PRO A 155 22.96 8.58 18.90
C PRO A 155 22.15 8.17 17.67
N ILE A 156 22.80 8.23 16.50
CA ILE A 156 22.20 7.78 15.24
C ILE A 156 22.06 6.26 15.28
N VAL A 157 20.91 5.76 14.84
CA VAL A 157 20.68 4.31 14.76
C VAL A 157 21.63 3.67 13.75
N GLU A 158 22.33 2.64 14.22
CA GLU A 158 23.34 1.90 13.46
C GLU A 158 22.77 1.28 12.18
N GLY A 159 23.66 0.94 11.25
CA GLY A 159 23.31 0.31 9.99
C GLY A 159 22.83 -1.13 10.15
N CYS A 160 22.02 -1.57 9.19
CA CYS A 160 21.57 -2.96 9.07
C CYS A 160 22.70 -3.95 8.75
N ASP A 161 22.77 -5.06 9.47
CA ASP A 161 23.60 -6.20 9.10
C ASP A 161 23.15 -6.84 7.77
N SER A 162 24.12 -7.35 7.01
CA SER A 162 23.92 -7.95 5.67
C SER A 162 22.97 -9.16 5.65
N LYS A 163 22.81 -9.85 6.80
CA LYS A 163 21.92 -11.00 6.96
C LYS A 163 20.42 -10.64 6.92
N ASP A 164 20.06 -9.40 7.27
CA ASP A 164 18.68 -8.94 7.23
C ASP A 164 18.29 -8.40 5.84
N LYS A 165 19.23 -7.74 5.15
CA LYS A 165 19.05 -7.27 3.76
C LYS A 165 18.76 -8.40 2.78
N SER A 166 19.40 -9.56 2.95
CA SER A 166 19.24 -10.75 2.08
C SER A 166 17.87 -11.41 2.19
N LYS A 167 17.21 -11.37 3.35
CA LYS A 167 15.84 -11.89 3.53
C LYS A 167 14.77 -10.97 2.94
N ALA A 168 15.00 -9.66 2.94
CA ALA A 168 14.12 -8.68 2.31
C ALA A 168 14.23 -8.73 0.77
N GLY A 169 15.45 -8.82 0.22
CA GLY A 169 15.68 -9.00 -1.22
C GLY A 169 15.07 -10.30 -1.76
N ALA A 170 15.27 -11.43 -1.07
CA ALA A 170 14.68 -12.70 -1.47
C ALA A 170 13.14 -12.68 -1.48
N LYS A 171 12.49 -11.94 -0.57
CA LYS A 171 11.03 -11.76 -0.55
C LYS A 171 10.54 -10.83 -1.65
N LYS A 172 11.28 -9.77 -1.98
CA LYS A 172 10.99 -8.86 -3.11
C LYS A 172 11.05 -9.62 -4.44
N ASP A 173 12.13 -10.36 -4.66
CA ASP A 173 12.34 -11.16 -5.88
C ASP A 173 11.29 -12.28 -6.01
N THR A 174 10.89 -12.90 -4.90
CA THR A 174 9.84 -13.92 -4.91
C THR A 174 8.46 -13.32 -5.21
N ALA A 175 8.12 -12.15 -4.64
CA ALA A 175 6.85 -11.48 -4.89
C ALA A 175 6.75 -10.95 -6.33
N GLU A 176 7.83 -10.38 -6.86
CA GLU A 176 7.93 -9.87 -8.23
C GLU A 176 7.92 -11.02 -9.25
N ARG A 177 8.62 -12.13 -8.97
CA ARG A 177 8.53 -13.36 -9.78
C ARG A 177 7.14 -14.00 -9.72
N ARG A 178 6.45 -13.99 -8.57
CA ARG A 178 5.07 -14.52 -8.48
C ARG A 178 4.09 -13.71 -9.31
N ALA A 179 4.23 -12.37 -9.31
CA ALA A 179 3.43 -11.49 -10.15
C ALA A 179 3.70 -11.69 -11.65
N LEU A 180 4.95 -11.97 -12.03
CA LEU A 180 5.33 -12.27 -13.41
C LEU A 180 4.81 -13.65 -13.89
N VAL A 181 4.81 -14.66 -13.03
CA VAL A 181 4.27 -16.00 -13.35
C VAL A 181 2.75 -15.93 -13.51
N GLN A 182 2.04 -15.26 -12.60
CA GLN A 182 0.60 -15.04 -12.72
C GLN A 182 0.20 -14.32 -14.01
N ASN A 183 1.03 -13.39 -14.50
CA ASN A 183 0.79 -12.70 -15.77
C ASN A 183 1.07 -13.59 -16.99
N LYS A 184 1.96 -14.59 -16.87
CA LYS A 184 2.32 -15.48 -17.97
C LYS A 184 1.31 -16.61 -18.16
N ASP A 185 0.73 -17.11 -17.07
CA ASP A 185 -0.32 -18.13 -17.10
C ASP A 185 -1.62 -17.62 -17.75
N ILE A 186 -1.91 -16.31 -17.63
CA ILE A 186 -3.07 -15.65 -18.29
C ILE A 186 -2.89 -15.57 -19.82
N HIS A 187 -1.66 -15.63 -20.33
CA HIS A 187 -1.36 -15.51 -21.75
C HIS A 187 -1.10 -16.85 -22.46
N GLN A 188 -1.19 -17.98 -21.76
CA GLN A 188 -0.87 -19.29 -22.31
C GLN A 188 -2.11 -20.20 -22.54
N ASP A 189 -3.31 -19.72 -22.19
CA ASP A 189 -4.61 -20.36 -22.44
C ASP A 189 -5.46 -19.63 -23.52
N LEU A 190 -4.81 -18.89 -24.43
CA LEU A 190 -5.42 -18.34 -25.66
C LEU A 190 -4.78 -18.95 -26.91
#